data_AF-W6YS15-F1
#
_entry.id   AF-W6YS15-F1
#
_cell.length_a   1.000
_cell.length_b   1.000
_cell.length_c   1.000
_cell.angle_alpha   90.00
_cell.angle_beta   90.00
_cell.angle_gamma   90.00
#
_symmetry.space_group_name_H-M   'P 1'
#
loop_
_entity.id
_entity.type
_entity.pdbx_description
1 polymer ?
#
loop_
_entity_poly.entity_id
_entity_poly.type
_entity_poly.pdbx_seq_one_letter_code
_entity_poly.pdbx_strand_id
1 'polypeptide(L)'
;MKCYVYLSDVLTDSRDQLDPSFRSWEPAFRNSRWFTRGWTLQELLAPSSVEFFCSKGNRIGDKRSLAQEIHSITKIAIQALEGTPLSEFSVDERMSWAKIRQTKREEDRAYSLLGIFDIHMPLMYGKGASNALGRLQRKIERSLRLSSAGR
;
A
#
# COMPACT_ATOMS: atom_id res chain seq x y z
N MET A 1 -8.22 -5.36 12.56
CA MET A 1 -8.19 -3.87 12.51
C MET A 1 -8.88 -3.42 11.24
N LYS A 2 -9.72 -2.37 11.29
CA LYS A 2 -10.44 -1.83 10.13
C LYS A 2 -9.89 -0.44 9.78
N CYS A 3 -9.68 -0.17 8.50
CA CYS A 3 -9.21 1.12 7.96
C CYS A 3 -10.27 1.71 7.04
N TYR A 4 -10.44 3.03 7.09
CA TYR A 4 -11.36 3.78 6.23
C TYR A 4 -10.55 4.76 5.39
N VAL A 5 -10.71 4.69 4.08
CA VAL A 5 -9.97 5.51 3.11
C VAL A 5 -10.95 6.44 2.43
N TYR A 6 -10.77 7.73 2.66
CA TYR A 6 -11.50 8.79 1.98
C TYR A 6 -10.69 9.31 0.79
N LEU A 7 -11.21 9.09 -0.42
CA LEU A 7 -10.59 9.48 -1.68
C LEU A 7 -11.17 10.82 -2.15
N SER A 8 -10.56 11.91 -1.68
CA SER A 8 -11.00 13.27 -1.99
C SER A 8 -10.97 13.62 -3.48
N ASP A 9 -10.19 12.88 -4.28
CA ASP A 9 -10.00 13.05 -5.72
C ASP A 9 -10.84 12.09 -6.57
N VAL A 10 -11.72 11.30 -5.95
CA VAL A 10 -12.65 10.40 -6.64
C VAL A 10 -14.06 10.97 -6.59
N LEU A 11 -14.61 11.30 -7.75
CA LEU A 11 -15.99 11.75 -7.90
C LEU A 11 -16.89 10.56 -8.28
N THR A 12 -18.17 10.67 -7.95
CA THR A 12 -19.22 9.69 -8.30
C THR A 12 -20.41 10.42 -8.91
N ASP A 13 -21.08 9.77 -9.85
CA ASP A 13 -22.38 10.18 -10.38
C ASP A 13 -23.48 9.66 -9.43
N SER A 14 -24.59 10.40 -9.31
CA SER A 14 -25.78 9.90 -8.59
C SER A 14 -26.29 8.56 -9.11
N ARG A 15 -26.07 8.29 -10.41
CA ARG A 15 -26.45 7.02 -11.06
C ARG A 15 -25.72 5.81 -10.48
N ASP A 16 -24.54 5.98 -9.87
CA ASP A 16 -23.83 4.87 -9.22
C ASP A 16 -24.63 4.24 -8.07
N GLN A 17 -25.54 5.00 -7.45
CA GLN A 17 -26.43 4.49 -6.40
C GLN A 17 -27.64 3.72 -6.97
N LEU A 18 -28.04 4.03 -8.21
CA LEU A 18 -29.18 3.42 -8.89
C LEU A 18 -28.76 2.17 -9.65
N ASP A 19 -27.57 2.19 -10.23
CA ASP A 19 -26.98 1.09 -11.01
C ASP A 19 -25.51 0.86 -10.60
N PRO A 20 -25.25 -0.13 -9.73
CA PRO A 20 -23.90 -0.50 -9.32
C PRO A 20 -22.98 -0.96 -10.47
N SER A 21 -23.52 -1.27 -11.65
CA SER A 21 -22.73 -1.67 -12.82
C SER A 21 -22.14 -0.49 -13.59
N PHE A 22 -22.71 0.72 -13.45
CA PHE A 22 -22.28 1.92 -14.18
C PHE A 22 -20.87 2.38 -13.79
N ARG A 23 -20.45 2.15 -12.53
CA ARG A 23 -19.10 2.37 -11.97
C ARG A 23 -18.39 3.64 -12.48
N SER A 24 -19.08 4.79 -12.46
CA SER A 24 -18.54 6.04 -13.00
C SER A 24 -17.27 6.54 -12.28
N TRP A 25 -17.08 6.09 -11.04
CA TRP A 25 -15.92 6.38 -10.20
C TRP A 25 -14.64 5.65 -10.63
N GLU A 26 -14.74 4.57 -11.41
CA GLU A 26 -13.62 3.65 -11.67
C GLU A 26 -12.40 4.34 -12.32
N PRO A 27 -12.56 5.21 -13.34
CA PRO A 27 -11.43 5.94 -13.91
C PRO A 27 -10.75 6.87 -12.90
N ALA A 28 -11.52 7.55 -12.04
CA ALA A 28 -10.96 8.45 -11.03
C ALA A 28 -10.27 7.67 -9.90
N PHE A 29 -10.84 6.52 -9.49
CA PHE A 29 -10.24 5.62 -8.52
C PHE A 29 -8.88 5.11 -8.99
N ARG A 30 -8.78 4.65 -10.25
CA ARG A 30 -7.50 4.21 -10.86
C ARG A 30 -6.42 5.29 -10.83
N ASN A 31 -6.82 6.56 -10.94
CA ASN A 31 -5.91 7.70 -10.96
C ASN A 31 -5.78 8.41 -9.59
N SER A 32 -6.38 7.87 -8.52
CA SER A 32 -6.32 8.52 -7.22
C SER A 32 -4.89 8.61 -6.71
N ARG A 33 -4.52 9.79 -6.22
CA ARG A 33 -3.22 10.06 -5.58
C ARG A 33 -2.99 9.20 -4.34
N TRP A 34 -4.05 8.60 -3.78
CA TRP A 34 -3.89 7.68 -2.64
C TRP A 34 -2.99 6.50 -3.00
N PHE A 35 -3.07 5.95 -4.23
CA PHE A 35 -2.22 4.83 -4.66
C PHE A 35 -0.76 5.20 -4.89
N THR A 36 -0.45 6.49 -5.04
CA THR A 36 0.90 6.98 -5.29
C THR A 36 1.57 7.54 -4.04
N ARG A 37 0.93 7.54 -2.87
CA ARG A 37 1.56 7.98 -1.61
C ARG A 37 2.35 6.84 -0.97
N GLY A 38 3.55 7.11 -0.44
CA GLY A 38 4.40 6.08 0.19
C GLY A 38 3.73 5.34 1.35
N TRP A 39 3.19 6.08 2.32
CA TRP A 39 2.62 5.53 3.55
C TRP A 39 1.34 4.71 3.36
N THR A 40 0.59 4.98 2.30
CA THR A 40 -0.68 4.27 2.05
C THR A 40 -0.46 2.80 1.67
N LEU A 41 0.78 2.38 1.38
CA LEU A 41 1.10 0.97 1.19
C LEU A 41 0.85 0.15 2.45
N GLN A 42 1.28 0.66 3.61
CA GLN A 42 1.03 0.03 4.90
C GLN A 42 -0.45 0.14 5.28
N GLU A 43 -1.08 1.29 5.02
CA GLU A 43 -2.52 1.47 5.25
C GLU A 43 -3.37 0.48 4.43
N LEU A 44 -2.89 0.04 3.27
CA LEU A 44 -3.54 -0.96 2.44
C LEU A 44 -3.31 -2.41 2.94
N LEU A 45 -2.06 -2.75 3.25
CA LEU A 45 -1.64 -4.13 3.50
C LEU A 45 -1.73 -4.56 4.96
N ALA A 46 -1.48 -3.67 5.91
CA ALA A 46 -1.48 -4.01 7.33
C ALA A 46 -2.87 -4.36 7.91
N PRO A 47 -3.96 -3.63 7.60
CA PRO A 47 -5.28 -3.96 8.15
C PRO A 47 -5.95 -5.11 7.39
N SER A 48 -6.74 -5.89 8.11
CA SER A 48 -7.53 -7.00 7.53
C SER A 48 -8.70 -6.51 6.67
N SER A 49 -9.14 -5.27 6.85
CA SER A 49 -10.23 -4.65 6.09
C SER A 49 -9.91 -3.17 5.81
N VAL A 50 -10.10 -2.76 4.56
CA VAL A 50 -10.01 -1.36 4.11
C VAL A 50 -11.26 -1.04 3.32
N GLU A 51 -11.97 0.01 3.72
CA GLU A 51 -13.18 0.50 3.04
C GLU A 51 -12.87 1.80 2.31
N PHE A 52 -13.25 1.89 1.03
CA PHE A 52 -13.01 3.05 0.19
C PHE A 52 -14.26 3.90 0.03
N PHE A 53 -14.12 5.20 0.22
CA PHE A 53 -15.18 6.20 0.08
C PHE A 53 -14.75 7.28 -0.91
N CYS A 54 -15.67 7.73 -1.75
CA CYS A 54 -15.43 8.84 -2.67
C CYS A 54 -15.52 10.20 -1.93
N SER A 55 -15.22 11.28 -2.65
CA SER A 55 -15.30 12.66 -2.15
C SER A 55 -16.69 13.11 -1.69
N LYS A 56 -17.76 12.43 -2.13
CA LYS A 56 -19.14 12.66 -1.65
C LYS A 56 -19.49 11.85 -0.40
N GLY A 57 -18.55 11.06 0.12
CA GLY A 57 -18.77 10.16 1.26
C GLY A 57 -19.52 8.87 0.90
N ASN A 58 -19.77 8.60 -0.39
CA ASN A 58 -20.39 7.34 -0.82
C ASN A 58 -19.35 6.21 -0.79
N ARG A 59 -19.75 5.05 -0.27
CA ARG A 59 -18.91 3.84 -0.29
C ARG A 59 -18.73 3.36 -1.74
N ILE A 60 -17.48 3.13 -2.13
CA ILE A 60 -17.09 2.57 -3.43
C ILE A 60 -17.01 1.04 -3.34
N GLY A 61 -16.37 0.54 -2.29
CA GLY A 61 -16.10 -0.89 -2.10
C GLY A 61 -15.05 -1.09 -1.00
N ASP A 62 -14.59 -2.32 -0.85
CA ASP A 62 -13.51 -2.66 0.07
C ASP A 62 -12.31 -3.29 -0.65
N LYS A 63 -11.20 -3.46 0.07
CA LYS A 63 -9.96 -4.07 -0.44
C LYS A 63 -10.19 -5.40 -1.15
N ARG A 64 -11.12 -6.23 -0.67
CA ARG A 64 -11.38 -7.54 -1.24
C ARG A 64 -12.25 -7.43 -2.49
N SER A 65 -13.33 -6.64 -2.42
CA SER A 65 -14.22 -6.43 -3.57
C SER A 65 -13.52 -5.72 -4.74
N LEU A 66 -12.47 -4.95 -4.46
CA LEU A 66 -11.69 -4.17 -5.43
C LEU A 66 -10.28 -4.75 -5.66
N ALA A 67 -10.03 -6.00 -5.28
CA ALA A 67 -8.68 -6.57 -5.30
C ALA A 67 -8.06 -6.57 -6.71
N GLN A 68 -8.86 -6.83 -7.75
CA GLN A 68 -8.40 -6.83 -9.14
C GLN A 68 -8.00 -5.42 -9.60
N GLU A 69 -8.82 -4.42 -9.31
CA GLU A 69 -8.57 -3.02 -9.61
C GLU A 69 -7.31 -2.54 -8.88
N ILE A 70 -7.19 -2.83 -7.58
CA ILE A 70 -6.03 -2.47 -6.76
C ILE A 70 -4.77 -3.17 -7.27
N HIS A 71 -4.83 -4.45 -7.60
CA HIS A 71 -3.72 -5.20 -8.20
C HIS A 71 -3.27 -4.55 -9.52
N SER A 72 -4.23 -4.20 -10.39
CA SER A 72 -3.92 -3.60 -11.69
C SER A 72 -3.14 -2.28 -11.56
N ILE A 73 -3.49 -1.46 -10.55
CA ILE A 73 -2.89 -0.15 -10.26
C ILE A 73 -1.51 -0.32 -9.58
N THR A 74 -1.44 -1.16 -8.54
CA THR A 74 -0.30 -1.18 -7.61
C THR A 74 0.70 -2.31 -7.86
N LYS A 75 0.31 -3.31 -8.64
CA LYS A 75 1.01 -4.60 -8.85
C LYS A 75 1.21 -5.42 -7.58
N ILE A 76 0.50 -5.10 -6.50
CA ILE A 76 0.44 -5.92 -5.29
C ILE A 76 -0.31 -7.21 -5.62
N ALA A 77 0.26 -8.36 -5.28
CA ALA A 77 -0.38 -9.65 -5.49
C ALA A 77 -1.76 -9.71 -4.82
N ILE A 78 -2.75 -10.30 -5.50
CA ILE A 78 -4.11 -10.46 -4.96
C ILE A 78 -4.08 -11.19 -3.62
N GLN A 79 -3.24 -12.23 -3.50
CA GLN A 79 -3.02 -12.98 -2.27
C GLN A 79 -2.58 -12.07 -1.10
N ALA A 80 -1.70 -11.09 -1.35
CA ALA A 80 -1.30 -10.12 -0.33
C ALA A 80 -2.47 -9.20 0.08
N LEU A 81 -3.32 -8.81 -0.87
CA LEU A 81 -4.53 -8.02 -0.59
C LEU A 81 -5.58 -8.82 0.22
N GLU A 82 -5.63 -10.13 0.00
CA GLU A 82 -6.52 -11.08 0.70
C GLU A 82 -5.98 -11.51 2.07
N GLY A 83 -4.74 -11.16 2.40
CA GLY A 83 -4.16 -11.32 3.74
C GLY A 83 -3.12 -12.43 3.89
N THR A 84 -2.60 -12.99 2.80
CA THR A 84 -1.42 -13.85 2.85
C THR A 84 -0.27 -13.12 3.57
N PRO A 85 0.40 -13.75 4.55
CA PRO A 85 1.52 -13.16 5.27
C PRO A 85 2.58 -12.57 4.32
N LEU A 86 2.98 -11.32 4.57
CA LEU A 86 3.91 -10.61 3.68
C LEU A 86 5.28 -11.31 3.57
N SER A 87 5.66 -12.12 4.57
CA SER A 87 6.88 -12.93 4.57
C SER A 87 6.91 -14.02 3.50
N GLU A 88 5.75 -14.41 2.95
CA GLU A 88 5.66 -15.40 1.86
C GLU A 88 6.03 -14.80 0.49
N PHE A 89 6.05 -13.47 0.39
CA PHE A 89 6.46 -12.77 -0.83
C PHE A 89 7.95 -12.41 -0.80
N SER A 90 8.58 -12.51 -1.97
CA SER A 90 10.00 -12.21 -2.12
C SER A 90 10.32 -10.75 -1.74
N VAL A 91 11.60 -10.50 -1.40
CA VAL A 91 12.04 -9.13 -1.10
C VAL A 91 11.84 -8.22 -2.30
N ASP A 92 12.17 -8.68 -3.50
CA ASP A 92 12.06 -7.88 -4.72
C ASP A 92 10.61 -7.56 -5.06
N GLU A 93 9.71 -8.50 -4.85
CA GLU A 93 8.28 -8.28 -5.03
C GLU A 93 7.75 -7.23 -4.05
N ARG A 94 8.06 -7.37 -2.75
CA ARG A 94 7.66 -6.39 -1.74
C ARG A 94 8.25 -5.00 -1.99
N MET A 95 9.51 -4.93 -2.42
CA MET A 95 10.14 -3.68 -2.86
C MET A 95 9.45 -3.09 -4.08
N SER A 96 8.96 -3.93 -5.01
CA SER A 96 8.31 -3.49 -6.24
C SER A 96 7.00 -2.72 -5.98
N TRP A 97 6.27 -3.06 -4.91
CA TRP A 97 5.01 -2.40 -4.52
C TRP A 97 5.18 -0.92 -4.14
N ALA A 98 6.43 -0.49 -3.92
CA ALA A 98 6.79 0.89 -3.61
C ALA A 98 7.20 1.73 -4.83
N LYS A 99 7.44 1.11 -6.00
CA LYS A 99 8.10 1.77 -7.15
C LYS A 99 7.38 3.01 -7.68
N ILE A 100 6.05 2.97 -7.74
CA ILE A 100 5.24 4.09 -8.23
C ILE A 100 4.88 5.10 -7.14
N ARG A 101 5.33 4.86 -5.89
CA ARG A 101 4.95 5.65 -4.73
C ARG A 101 5.95 6.78 -4.49
N GLN A 102 5.41 7.90 -4.04
CA GLN A 102 6.10 9.15 -3.80
C GLN A 102 5.97 9.53 -2.33
N THR A 103 7.01 10.16 -1.81
CA THR A 103 7.07 10.62 -0.42
C THR A 103 7.45 12.08 -0.35
N LYS A 104 6.89 12.79 0.64
CA LYS A 104 7.21 14.19 0.88
C LYS A 104 8.62 14.36 1.44
N ARG A 105 9.00 13.49 2.38
CA ARG A 105 10.38 13.38 2.88
C ARG A 105 11.08 12.27 2.12
N GLU A 106 12.29 12.52 1.68
CA GLU A 106 13.04 11.58 0.86
C GLU A 106 13.32 10.26 1.61
N GLU A 107 13.54 10.32 2.93
CA GLU A 107 13.80 9.14 3.76
C GLU A 107 12.58 8.25 3.96
N ASP A 108 11.36 8.81 3.80
CA ASP A 108 10.14 8.02 3.87
C ASP A 108 10.08 6.98 2.75
N ARG A 109 10.89 7.09 1.68
CA ARG A 109 11.04 6.01 0.68
C ARG A 109 11.48 4.69 1.34
N ALA A 110 12.25 4.77 2.43
CA ALA A 110 12.62 3.63 3.24
C ALA A 110 11.63 3.43 4.40
N TYR A 111 11.26 4.50 5.12
CA TYR A 111 10.48 4.36 6.34
C TYR A 111 9.03 3.89 6.08
N SER A 112 8.46 4.17 4.92
CA SER A 112 7.15 3.65 4.54
C SER A 112 7.16 2.14 4.23
N LEU A 113 8.33 1.47 4.25
CA LEU A 113 8.46 0.03 4.02
C LEU A 113 8.74 -0.78 5.29
N LEU A 114 8.91 -0.12 6.43
CA LEU A 114 9.25 -0.81 7.69
C LEU A 114 8.25 -1.90 8.06
N GLY A 115 6.96 -1.59 8.04
CA GLY A 115 5.91 -2.59 8.32
C GLY A 115 5.77 -3.67 7.24
N ILE A 116 6.20 -3.40 6.00
CA ILE A 116 6.17 -4.39 4.90
C ILE A 116 7.24 -5.47 5.09
N PHE A 117 8.35 -5.10 5.72
CA PHE A 117 9.47 -6.00 6.01
C PHE A 117 9.55 -6.48 7.45
N ASP A 118 8.60 -6.08 8.31
CA ASP A 118 8.63 -6.31 9.75
C ASP A 118 9.96 -5.83 10.39
N ILE A 119 10.39 -4.63 9.99
CA ILE A 119 11.65 -4.04 10.44
C ILE A 119 11.40 -2.89 11.40
N HIS A 120 12.00 -2.99 12.58
CA HIS A 120 12.12 -1.87 13.49
C HIS A 120 13.47 -1.13 13.32
N MET A 121 13.42 0.18 13.07
CA MET A 121 14.60 1.04 13.09
C MET A 121 14.23 2.51 13.38
N PRO A 122 15.12 3.29 14.03
CA PRO A 122 14.86 4.72 14.27
C PRO A 122 14.71 5.53 12.99
N LEU A 123 13.71 6.41 12.95
CA LEU A 123 13.53 7.40 11.88
C LEU A 123 14.54 8.52 12.09
N MET A 124 15.51 8.62 11.18
CA MET A 124 16.51 9.68 11.16
C MET A 124 16.28 10.54 9.92
N TYR A 125 15.63 11.68 10.10
CA TYR A 125 15.42 12.68 9.04
C TYR A 125 16.62 13.63 8.94
N GLY A 126 16.87 14.17 7.75
CA GLY A 126 18.03 15.00 7.45
C GLY A 126 19.30 14.20 7.17
N LYS A 127 19.19 12.87 7.00
CA LYS A 127 20.31 11.99 6.63
C LYS A 127 20.24 11.54 5.16
N GLY A 128 19.16 11.87 4.46
CA GLY A 128 18.98 11.58 3.05
C GLY A 128 18.44 10.19 2.75
N ALA A 129 17.76 10.05 1.60
CA ALA A 129 17.10 8.80 1.22
C ALA A 129 18.08 7.62 1.11
N SER A 130 19.26 7.84 0.53
CA SER A 130 20.28 6.80 0.36
C SER A 130 20.74 6.21 1.70
N ASN A 131 20.86 7.04 2.75
CA ASN A 131 21.20 6.56 4.08
C ASN A 131 20.07 5.70 4.67
N ALA A 132 18.83 6.18 4.58
CA ALA A 132 17.66 5.48 5.10
C ALA A 132 17.44 4.14 4.39
N LEU A 133 17.54 4.11 3.06
CA LEU A 133 17.43 2.91 2.23
C LEU A 133 18.56 1.91 2.52
N GLY A 134 19.81 2.37 2.64
CA GLY A 134 20.93 1.49 2.99
C GLY A 134 20.77 0.86 4.37
N ARG A 135 20.22 1.60 5.35
CA ARG A 135 19.91 1.05 6.68
C ARG A 135 18.79 0.01 6.62
N LEU A 136 17.76 0.25 5.82
CA LEU A 136 16.67 -0.70 5.59
C LEU A 136 17.20 -2.00 4.97
N GLN A 137 17.94 -1.91 3.86
CA GLN A 137 18.50 -3.06 3.15
C GLN A 137 19.37 -3.94 4.06
N ARG A 138 20.27 -3.35 4.86
CA ARG A 138 21.08 -4.11 5.83
C ARG A 138 20.24 -4.87 6.86
N LYS A 139 19.11 -4.29 7.28
CA LYS A 139 18.20 -4.96 8.23
C LYS A 139 17.41 -6.08 7.57
N ILE A 140 16.96 -5.90 6.32
CA ILE A 140 16.31 -6.97 5.53
C ILE A 140 17.27 -8.15 5.39
N GLU A 141 18.49 -7.91 4.93
CA GLU A 141 19.49 -8.95 4.73
C GLU A 141 19.81 -9.71 6.03
N ARG A 142 20.00 -8.97 7.13
CA ARG A 142 20.22 -9.57 8.45
C ARG A 142 19.05 -10.46 8.89
N SER A 143 17.81 -10.02 8.66
CA SER A 143 16.62 -10.79 9.03
C SER A 143 16.52 -12.10 8.25
N LEU A 144 16.86 -12.09 6.96
CA LEU A 144 16.87 -13.28 6.12
C LEU A 144 17.91 -14.30 6.59
N ARG A 145 19.13 -13.84 6.91
CA ARG A 145 20.20 -14.72 7.42
C ARG A 145 19.82 -15.43 8.72
N LEU A 146 19.15 -14.73 9.64
CA LEU A 146 18.67 -15.31 10.89
C LEU A 146 17.54 -16.34 10.63
N SER A 147 16.70 -16.09 9.64
CA SER A 147 15.60 -17.00 9.26
C SER A 147 16.08 -18.26 8.52
N SER A 148 17.26 -18.22 7.89
CA SER A 148 17.91 -19.39 7.28
C SER A 148 18.76 -20.20 8.26
N ALA A 149 19.29 -19.57 9.32
CA ALA A 149 20.13 -20.24 10.32
C ALA A 149 19.33 -21.02 11.39
N GLY A 150 18.02 -20.78 11.48
CA GLY A 150 17.11 -21.47 12.41
C GLY A 150 16.25 -22.56 11.77
N ARG A 151 16.57 -22.99 10.54
CA ARG A 151 15.92 -24.11 9.84
C ARG A 151 16.86 -25.31 9.74
#